data_AF-A0A834E605-F1
#
_entry.id   AF-A0A834E605-F1
#
_cell.length_a   1.000
_cell.length_b   1.000
_cell.length_c   1.000
_cell.angle_alpha   90.00
_cell.angle_beta   90.00
_cell.angle_gamma   90.00
#
_symmetry.space_group_name_H-M   'P 1'
#
loop_
_entity.id
_entity.type
_entity.pdbx_description
1 polymer ?
#
loop_
_entity_poly.entity_id
_entity_poly.type
_entity_poly.pdbx_seq_one_letter_code
_entity_poly.pdbx_strand_id
1 'polypeptide(L)'
;MGSGLLQNLGAAVAIVGGPGPVQGVVRFLQLSPEQCIIEGSIDGLEPGPHGLHVHQFGDLTRDCNSCGDHFNPDGTSHGGPQDADRHRGDLGNVHADADGRATFRIEDEQLKVWDVIGRSLVIDEGEDDLGRGGHPLSKITGNSGKRLACGIIARSAGLFQNPKQICSCDGLTIWEERGRPIAGEGRKGPAQPPAHL
;
A
#
# COMPACT_ATOMS: atom_id res chain seq x y z
N MET A 1 0.90 -21.81 26.07
CA MET A 1 1.70 -21.44 24.89
C MET A 1 0.88 -20.40 24.14
N GLY A 2 1.38 -19.16 24.10
CA GLY A 2 0.58 -17.96 23.87
C GLY A 2 -0.12 -17.94 22.52
N SER A 3 -1.36 -17.44 22.50
CA SER A 3 -1.98 -16.96 21.28
C SER A 3 -1.13 -15.80 20.76
N GLY A 4 -0.25 -16.08 19.80
CA GLY A 4 0.30 -15.05 18.94
C GLY A 4 -0.87 -14.46 18.17
N LEU A 5 -1.53 -13.44 18.74
CA LEU A 5 -2.41 -12.58 17.96
C LEU A 5 -1.53 -12.08 16.81
N LEU A 6 -1.87 -12.45 15.58
CA LEU A 6 -1.36 -11.75 14.40
C LEU A 6 -1.70 -10.27 14.60
N GLN A 7 -0.72 -9.49 15.04
CA GLN A 7 -0.84 -8.04 15.07
C GLN A 7 -0.83 -7.60 13.62
N ASN A 8 -1.94 -7.03 13.17
CA ASN A 8 -2.00 -6.40 11.87
C ASN A 8 -1.24 -5.07 11.97
N LEU A 9 -0.03 -5.02 11.43
CA LEU A 9 0.86 -3.86 11.53
C LEU A 9 0.50 -2.74 10.53
N GLY A 10 -0.43 -3.02 9.61
CA GLY A 10 -0.98 -2.02 8.69
C GLY A 10 -1.12 -2.58 7.28
N ALA A 11 -2.22 -2.21 6.62
CA ALA A 11 -2.45 -2.49 5.21
C ALA A 11 -2.92 -1.22 4.51
N ALA A 12 -2.46 -1.02 3.29
CA ALA A 12 -2.88 0.08 2.43
C ALA A 12 -3.01 -0.38 0.99
N VAL A 13 -3.70 0.44 0.20
CA VAL A 13 -3.89 0.21 -1.23
C VAL A 13 -3.84 1.55 -1.96
N ALA A 14 -3.13 1.58 -3.08
CA ALA A 14 -3.17 2.66 -4.05
C ALA A 14 -3.77 2.13 -5.34
N ILE A 15 -4.86 2.75 -5.79
CA ILE A 15 -5.40 2.53 -7.13
C ILE A 15 -4.81 3.62 -8.00
N VAL A 16 -3.92 3.25 -8.91
CA VAL A 16 -3.23 4.20 -9.79
C VAL A 16 -4.03 4.38 -11.07
N GLY A 17 -4.20 5.63 -11.47
CA GLY A 17 -4.83 6.01 -12.73
C GLY A 17 -4.33 7.38 -13.19
N GLY A 18 -4.55 7.70 -14.45
CA GLY A 18 -4.12 8.96 -15.05
C GLY A 18 -4.95 9.30 -16.30
N PRO A 19 -4.57 10.35 -17.04
CA PRO A 19 -5.25 10.74 -18.28
C PRO A 19 -5.04 9.75 -19.43
N GLY A 20 -4.02 8.90 -19.34
CA GLY A 20 -3.68 7.88 -20.35
C GLY A 20 -4.29 6.51 -20.07
N PRO A 21 -3.83 5.46 -20.79
CA PRO A 21 -4.31 4.09 -20.62
C PRO A 21 -3.78 3.41 -19.35
N VAL A 22 -2.83 4.03 -18.66
CA VAL A 22 -2.15 3.44 -17.49
C VAL A 22 -3.08 3.37 -16.30
N GLN A 23 -3.30 2.16 -15.79
CA GLN A 23 -4.11 1.91 -14.60
C GLN A 23 -3.62 0.68 -13.85
N GLY A 24 -3.83 0.64 -12.53
CA GLY A 24 -3.35 -0.47 -11.74
C GLY A 24 -3.77 -0.42 -10.28
N VAL A 25 -3.43 -1.48 -9.56
CA VAL A 25 -3.64 -1.59 -8.13
C VAL A 25 -2.36 -2.06 -7.47
N VAL A 26 -1.92 -1.32 -6.47
CA VAL A 26 -0.74 -1.62 -5.66
C VAL A 26 -1.16 -1.70 -4.20
N ARG A 27 -0.76 -2.76 -3.53
CA ARG A 27 -1.07 -3.06 -2.13
C ARG A 27 0.20 -2.94 -1.31
N PHE A 28 0.04 -2.41 -0.12
CA PHE A 28 1.09 -2.30 0.88
C PHE A 28 0.68 -3.12 2.09
N LEU A 29 1.61 -3.92 2.59
CA LEU A 29 1.41 -4.73 3.78
C LEU A 29 2.64 -4.61 4.68
N GLN A 30 2.44 -4.12 5.89
CA GLN A 30 3.51 -4.13 6.87
C GLN A 30 3.62 -5.53 7.50
N LEU A 31 4.74 -6.22 7.24
CA LEU A 31 5.00 -7.56 7.80
C LEU A 31 5.60 -7.50 9.20
N SER A 32 6.52 -6.56 9.41
CA SER A 32 7.17 -6.28 10.68
C SER A 32 7.37 -4.77 10.81
N PRO A 33 7.69 -4.22 11.99
CA PRO A 33 7.99 -2.80 12.11
C PRO A 33 9.12 -2.34 11.16
N GLU A 34 10.00 -3.26 10.78
CA GLU A 34 11.15 -3.04 9.91
C GLU A 34 10.85 -3.33 8.43
N GLN A 35 9.83 -4.12 8.07
CA GLN A 35 9.64 -4.61 6.71
C GLN A 35 8.23 -4.35 6.15
N CYS A 36 8.18 -3.68 4.99
CA CYS A 36 6.97 -3.42 4.21
C CYS A 36 7.02 -4.19 2.89
N ILE A 37 5.97 -4.93 2.57
CA ILE A 37 5.76 -5.52 1.24
C ILE A 37 4.92 -4.58 0.41
N ILE A 38 5.34 -4.39 -0.83
CA ILE A 38 4.63 -3.65 -1.86
C ILE A 38 4.42 -4.61 -3.03
N GLU A 39 3.17 -4.93 -3.34
CA GLU A 39 2.84 -5.82 -4.44
C GLU A 39 1.78 -5.19 -5.32
N GLY A 40 1.90 -5.34 -6.64
CA GLY A 40 0.98 -4.67 -7.54
C GLY A 40 1.00 -5.18 -8.96
N SER A 41 -0.04 -4.76 -9.69
CA SER A 41 -0.16 -4.93 -11.13
C SER A 41 -0.56 -3.60 -11.73
N ILE A 42 0.17 -3.15 -12.74
CA ILE A 42 -0.10 -1.94 -13.52
C ILE A 42 -0.11 -2.33 -14.98
N ASP A 43 -1.17 -1.94 -15.70
CA ASP A 43 -1.40 -2.26 -17.11
C ASP A 43 -1.41 -0.96 -17.93
N GLY A 44 -1.14 -1.08 -19.24
CA GLY A 44 -1.19 0.05 -20.19
C GLY A 44 0.12 0.85 -20.28
N LEU A 45 1.23 0.29 -19.81
CA LEU A 45 2.58 0.86 -19.91
C LEU A 45 3.22 0.54 -21.26
N GLU A 46 4.25 1.29 -21.64
CA GLU A 46 5.12 0.86 -22.73
C GLU A 46 6.02 -0.30 -22.24
N PRO A 47 6.41 -1.27 -23.10
CA PRO A 47 7.31 -2.33 -22.66
C PRO A 47 8.67 -1.79 -22.21
N GLY A 48 9.11 -2.16 -21.00
CA GLY A 48 10.37 -1.67 -20.45
C GLY A 48 10.32 -1.31 -18.96
N PRO A 49 11.41 -0.73 -18.44
CA PRO A 49 11.49 -0.25 -17.07
C PRO A 49 10.78 1.10 -16.87
N HIS A 50 10.05 1.21 -15.77
CA HIS A 50 9.37 2.43 -15.33
C HIS A 50 9.69 2.74 -13.88
N GLY A 51 10.04 3.99 -13.58
CA GLY A 51 10.23 4.47 -12.21
C GLY A 51 8.94 4.41 -11.39
N LEU A 52 9.04 3.96 -10.14
CA LEU A 52 7.93 3.91 -9.19
C LEU A 52 8.32 4.60 -7.88
N HIS A 53 7.55 5.62 -7.49
CA HIS A 53 7.88 6.45 -6.34
C HIS A 53 6.67 6.79 -5.49
N VAL A 54 6.86 6.86 -4.17
CA VAL A 54 5.91 7.51 -3.27
C VAL A 54 6.22 9.00 -3.23
N HIS A 55 5.23 9.83 -3.53
CA HIS A 55 5.35 11.29 -3.49
C HIS A 55 4.78 11.87 -2.20
N GLN A 56 5.15 13.10 -1.89
CA GLN A 56 4.84 13.74 -0.61
C GLN A 56 3.34 13.93 -0.34
N PHE A 57 2.54 14.26 -1.36
CA PHE A 57 1.14 14.64 -1.21
C PHE A 57 0.18 13.73 -1.98
N GLY A 58 -0.95 13.38 -1.38
CA GLY A 58 -2.08 12.75 -2.06
C GLY A 58 -3.01 13.75 -2.76
N ASP A 59 -2.47 14.83 -3.32
CA ASP A 59 -3.26 15.84 -4.06
C ASP A 59 -3.32 15.47 -5.54
N LEU A 60 -4.54 15.14 -6.01
CA LEU A 60 -4.84 14.76 -7.40
C LEU A 60 -5.60 15.86 -8.16
N THR A 61 -5.65 17.09 -7.67
CA THR A 61 -6.41 18.21 -8.28
C THR A 61 -5.90 18.63 -9.65
N ARG A 62 -4.63 18.35 -9.98
CA ARG A 62 -4.02 18.58 -11.29
C ARG A 62 -3.30 17.32 -11.77
N ASP A 63 -4.01 16.20 -11.70
CA ASP A 63 -3.46 14.86 -11.93
C ASP A 63 -2.23 14.64 -11.04
N CYS A 64 -1.20 13.98 -11.56
CA CYS A 64 0.00 13.62 -10.81
C CYS A 64 0.95 14.81 -10.57
N ASN A 65 0.65 15.99 -11.14
CA ASN A 65 1.49 17.18 -11.00
C ASN A 65 1.32 17.87 -9.63
N SER A 66 0.19 17.67 -8.94
CA SER A 66 -0.02 18.22 -7.60
C SER A 66 0.53 17.33 -6.47
N CYS A 67 1.04 16.13 -6.78
CA CYS A 67 1.53 15.19 -5.77
C CYS A 67 2.83 15.63 -5.06
N GLY A 68 3.49 16.68 -5.52
CA GLY A 68 4.76 17.17 -4.97
C GLY A 68 5.97 16.33 -5.41
N ASP A 69 7.05 16.40 -4.65
CA ASP A 69 8.31 15.67 -4.88
C ASP A 69 8.28 14.26 -4.27
N HIS A 70 9.36 13.49 -4.45
CA HIS A 70 9.51 12.19 -3.81
C HIS A 70 9.42 12.34 -2.28
N PHE A 71 8.84 11.34 -1.62
CA PHE A 71 8.69 11.36 -0.18
C PHE A 71 10.05 11.23 0.50
N ASN A 72 10.58 12.38 0.95
CA ASN A 72 11.91 12.51 1.54
C ASN A 72 11.84 13.19 2.92
N PRO A 73 11.41 12.49 3.98
CA PRO A 73 11.38 13.06 5.33
C PRO A 73 12.76 13.26 5.94
N ASP A 74 13.78 12.54 5.46
CA ASP A 74 15.12 12.50 6.05
C ASP A 74 16.11 13.44 5.34
N GLY A 75 15.70 14.10 4.25
CA GLY A 75 16.52 15.06 3.51
C GLY A 75 17.67 14.44 2.73
N THR A 76 17.52 13.18 2.31
CA THR A 76 18.51 12.40 1.55
C THR A 76 18.53 12.77 0.07
N SER A 77 19.51 12.27 -0.68
CA SER A 77 19.50 12.38 -2.15
C SER A 77 18.71 11.23 -2.78
N HIS A 78 18.26 11.40 -4.03
CA HIS A 78 17.65 10.31 -4.80
C HIS A 78 18.63 9.14 -4.97
N GLY A 79 18.11 7.92 -4.83
CA GLY A 79 18.89 6.68 -4.96
C GLY A 79 18.03 5.48 -5.35
N GLY A 80 18.68 4.33 -5.59
CA GLY A 80 17.96 3.08 -5.82
C GLY A 80 17.56 2.39 -4.53
N PRO A 81 16.62 1.42 -4.55
CA PRO A 81 16.12 0.75 -3.34
C PRO A 81 17.19 0.00 -2.52
N GLN A 82 18.34 -0.31 -3.15
CA GLN A 82 19.50 -0.96 -2.52
C GLN A 82 20.47 0.04 -1.87
N ASP A 83 20.29 1.34 -2.10
CA ASP A 83 21.12 2.39 -1.53
C ASP A 83 20.60 2.76 -0.14
N ALA A 84 21.51 2.91 0.83
CA ALA A 84 21.15 3.36 2.17
C ALA A 84 20.74 4.83 2.18
N ASP A 85 21.41 5.65 1.37
CA ASP A 85 21.08 7.05 1.11
C ASP A 85 20.18 7.14 -0.14
N ARG A 86 18.87 7.16 0.11
CA ARG A 86 17.80 7.33 -0.88
C ARG A 86 16.64 8.05 -0.24
N HIS A 87 15.71 8.59 -1.03
CA HIS A 87 14.44 9.03 -0.45
C HIS A 87 13.66 7.81 0.03
N ARG A 88 12.90 7.94 1.13
CA ARG A 88 12.03 6.85 1.59
C ARG A 88 11.04 6.39 0.53
N GLY A 89 10.62 7.30 -0.35
CA GLY A 89 9.71 7.01 -1.45
C GLY A 89 10.33 6.34 -2.67
N ASP A 90 11.65 6.16 -2.74
CA ASP A 90 12.33 5.63 -3.94
C ASP A 90 12.22 4.10 -3.98
N LEU A 91 11.33 3.54 -4.83
CA LEU A 91 11.15 2.08 -4.95
C LEU A 91 11.92 1.48 -6.13
N GLY A 92 12.57 2.33 -6.94
CA GLY A 92 13.31 1.93 -8.13
C GLY A 92 12.39 1.68 -9.33
N ASN A 93 12.74 0.67 -10.14
CA ASN A 93 12.04 0.39 -11.39
C ASN A 93 11.14 -0.85 -11.30
N VAL A 94 9.99 -0.79 -11.96
CA VAL A 94 9.15 -1.94 -12.30
C VAL A 94 9.26 -2.23 -13.79
N HIS A 95 9.15 -3.50 -14.18
CA HIS A 95 9.30 -3.90 -15.59
C HIS A 95 7.95 -4.27 -16.18
N ALA A 96 7.54 -3.56 -17.23
CA ALA A 96 6.40 -3.89 -18.06
C ALA A 96 6.80 -4.88 -19.15
N ASP A 97 6.02 -5.95 -19.30
CA ASP A 97 6.20 -6.95 -20.34
C ASP A 97 5.78 -6.45 -21.74
N ALA A 98 5.84 -7.32 -22.74
CA ALA A 98 5.48 -7.00 -24.12
C ALA A 98 3.99 -6.62 -24.30
N ASP A 99 3.13 -7.00 -23.35
CA ASP A 99 1.71 -6.67 -23.34
C ASP A 99 1.44 -5.34 -22.60
N GLY A 100 2.50 -4.67 -22.10
CA GLY A 100 2.40 -3.43 -21.35
C GLY A 100 1.94 -3.61 -19.91
N ARG A 101 2.13 -4.82 -19.35
CA ARG A 101 1.76 -5.17 -17.97
C ARG A 101 3.01 -5.29 -17.10
N ALA A 102 3.03 -4.56 -15.99
CA ALA A 102 4.03 -4.70 -14.93
C ALA A 102 3.40 -5.38 -13.71
N THR A 103 3.87 -6.59 -13.39
CA THR A 103 3.55 -7.29 -12.13
C THR A 103 4.80 -7.37 -11.28
N PHE A 104 4.73 -6.89 -10.04
CA PHE A 104 5.90 -6.77 -9.18
C PHE A 104 5.58 -7.05 -7.71
N ARG A 105 6.64 -7.43 -7.00
CA ARG A 105 6.66 -7.58 -5.54
C ARG A 105 8.00 -7.05 -5.05
N ILE A 106 7.95 -6.04 -4.19
CA ILE A 106 9.09 -5.32 -3.64
C ILE A 106 9.00 -5.44 -2.12
N GLU A 107 10.15 -5.63 -1.49
CA GLU A 107 10.29 -5.58 -0.04
C GLU A 107 11.15 -4.37 0.29
N ASP A 108 10.63 -3.51 1.18
CA ASP A 108 11.28 -2.25 1.56
C ASP A 108 11.42 -2.17 3.08
N GLU A 109 12.63 -1.85 3.55
CA GLU A 109 12.95 -1.75 4.97
C GLU A 109 12.79 -0.34 5.54
N GLN A 110 12.78 0.69 4.69
CA GLN A 110 12.67 2.10 5.11
C GLN A 110 11.22 2.60 5.06
N LEU A 111 10.46 2.18 4.05
CA LEU A 111 9.06 2.57 3.86
C LEU A 111 8.17 1.90 4.92
N LYS A 112 7.30 2.68 5.55
CA LYS A 112 6.32 2.18 6.53
C LYS A 112 4.91 2.55 6.10
N VAL A 113 3.98 1.60 6.21
CA VAL A 113 2.58 1.82 5.80
C VAL A 113 1.96 3.03 6.50
N TRP A 114 2.17 3.19 7.82
CA TRP A 114 1.59 4.30 8.58
C TRP A 114 2.16 5.67 8.22
N ASP A 115 3.38 5.74 7.68
CA ASP A 115 4.02 7.00 7.27
C ASP A 115 3.54 7.49 5.90
N VAL A 116 2.97 6.59 5.09
CA VAL A 116 2.57 6.87 3.70
C VAL A 116 1.07 6.95 3.47
N ILE A 117 0.24 6.69 4.50
CA ILE A 117 -1.21 6.88 4.38
C ILE A 117 -1.53 8.33 4.00
N GLY A 118 -2.32 8.52 2.93
CA GLY A 118 -2.72 9.83 2.43
C GLY A 118 -1.70 10.50 1.51
N ARG A 119 -0.56 9.85 1.26
CA ARG A 119 0.40 10.21 0.21
C ARG A 119 -0.01 9.58 -1.12
N SER A 120 0.73 9.82 -2.19
CA SER A 120 0.45 9.20 -3.49
C SER A 120 1.58 8.26 -3.91
N LEU A 121 1.20 7.17 -4.57
CA LEU A 121 2.09 6.36 -5.39
C LEU A 121 2.01 6.85 -6.83
N VAL A 122 3.15 6.99 -7.50
CA VAL A 122 3.25 7.50 -8.88
C VAL A 122 4.13 6.55 -9.68
N ILE A 123 3.74 6.29 -10.93
CA ILE A 123 4.54 5.58 -11.93
C ILE A 123 4.89 6.52 -13.07
N ASP A 124 6.16 6.48 -13.49
CA ASP A 124 6.73 7.39 -14.46
C ASP A 124 6.85 6.79 -15.87
N GLU A 125 7.12 7.65 -16.85
CA GLU A 125 7.17 7.36 -18.28
C GLU A 125 8.36 6.48 -18.65
N GLY A 126 9.49 6.64 -17.99
CA GLY A 126 10.72 5.92 -18.30
C GLY A 126 11.46 5.40 -17.08
N GLU A 127 12.68 4.93 -17.35
CA GLU A 127 13.58 4.34 -16.37
C GLU A 127 14.08 5.37 -15.37
N ASP A 128 14.02 5.02 -14.09
CA ASP A 128 14.75 5.68 -13.02
C ASP A 128 16.23 5.25 -13.07
N ASP A 129 17.13 6.21 -13.26
CA ASP A 129 18.58 6.01 -13.32
C ASP A 129 19.25 5.72 -11.97
N LEU A 130 18.45 5.66 -10.89
CA LEU A 130 18.83 5.36 -9.50
C LEU A 130 19.86 6.35 -8.93
N GLY A 131 19.88 7.57 -9.46
CA GLY A 131 20.84 8.60 -9.08
C GLY A 131 22.23 8.40 -9.68
N ARG A 132 22.35 7.60 -10.74
CA ARG A 132 23.64 7.18 -11.34
C ARG A 132 23.79 7.62 -12.80
N GLY A 133 22.77 8.26 -13.38
CA GLY A 133 22.77 8.69 -14.79
C GLY A 133 23.65 9.90 -15.11
N GLY A 134 24.18 10.60 -14.11
CA GLY A 134 25.02 11.80 -14.33
C GLY A 134 24.25 13.02 -14.86
N HIS A 135 22.92 12.97 -14.88
CA HIS A 135 22.05 14.08 -15.24
C HIS A 135 21.78 14.98 -14.01
N PRO A 136 21.52 16.29 -14.17
CA PRO A 136 21.16 17.16 -13.04
C PRO A 136 19.94 16.66 -12.24
N LEU A 137 19.01 15.98 -12.91
CA LEU A 137 17.83 15.38 -12.26
C LEU A 137 18.10 14.00 -11.65
N SER A 138 19.25 13.35 -11.91
CA SER A 138 19.53 12.02 -11.36
C SER A 138 19.45 12.01 -9.84
N LYS A 139 20.05 13.00 -9.17
CA LYS A 139 20.03 13.10 -7.69
C LYS A 139 18.73 13.66 -7.10
N ILE A 140 17.76 14.02 -7.93
CA ILE A 140 16.49 14.64 -7.51
C ILE A 140 15.31 13.70 -7.77
N THR A 141 15.21 13.14 -8.97
CA THR A 141 14.07 12.32 -9.40
C THR A 141 14.47 11.04 -10.12
N GLY A 142 15.76 10.78 -10.32
CA GLY A 142 16.22 9.65 -11.14
C GLY A 142 16.00 9.82 -12.65
N ASN A 143 15.63 11.03 -13.11
CA ASN A 143 15.44 11.35 -14.52
C ASN A 143 14.45 10.43 -15.28
N SER A 144 13.41 9.95 -14.58
CA SER A 144 12.38 9.01 -15.05
C SER A 144 11.31 9.60 -16.00
N GLY A 145 11.39 10.88 -16.33
CA GLY A 145 10.49 11.51 -17.30
C GLY A 145 9.17 12.01 -16.70
N LYS A 146 8.06 11.88 -17.45
CA LYS A 146 6.74 12.36 -17.01
C LYS A 146 6.05 11.36 -16.08
N ARG A 147 5.17 11.86 -15.23
CA ARG A 147 4.30 11.04 -14.37
C ARG A 147 3.11 10.53 -15.19
N LEU A 148 2.98 9.21 -15.35
CA LEU A 148 1.93 8.61 -16.18
C LEU A 148 0.61 8.42 -15.42
N ALA A 149 0.70 7.86 -14.22
CA ALA A 149 -0.45 7.56 -13.38
C ALA A 149 -0.09 7.68 -11.90
N CYS A 150 -1.08 8.01 -11.10
CA CYS A 150 -0.93 8.22 -9.67
C CYS A 150 -2.17 7.78 -8.91
N GLY A 151 -1.98 7.48 -7.62
CA GLY A 151 -3.05 7.02 -6.77
C GLY A 151 -2.76 7.33 -5.31
N ILE A 152 -3.77 7.78 -4.57
CA ILE A 152 -3.64 7.99 -3.12
C ILE A 152 -3.47 6.64 -2.44
N ILE A 153 -2.47 6.53 -1.57
CA ILE A 153 -2.24 5.40 -0.69
C ILE A 153 -3.28 5.48 0.44
N ALA A 154 -4.36 4.73 0.26
CA ALA A 154 -5.50 4.70 1.16
C ALA A 154 -5.39 3.54 2.15
N ARG A 155 -5.99 3.72 3.33
CA ARG A 155 -6.11 2.63 4.31
C ARG A 155 -6.89 1.47 3.70
N SER A 156 -6.38 0.25 3.84
CA SER A 156 -7.10 -0.97 3.49
C SER A 156 -7.39 -1.77 4.75
N ALA A 157 -8.52 -2.45 4.79
CA ALA A 157 -8.68 -3.54 5.74
C ALA A 157 -7.64 -4.62 5.40
N GLY A 158 -6.88 -5.07 6.40
CA GLY A 158 -6.09 -6.29 6.30
C GLY A 158 -7.00 -7.52 6.19
N LEU A 159 -6.38 -8.68 5.94
CA LEU A 159 -7.12 -9.95 5.92
C LEU A 159 -7.86 -10.13 7.25
N PHE A 160 -9.15 -10.42 7.17
CA PHE A 160 -10.05 -10.62 8.32
C PHE A 160 -10.33 -9.36 9.18
N GLN A 161 -9.91 -8.17 8.76
CA GLN A 161 -10.16 -6.92 9.50
C GLN A 161 -11.46 -6.21 9.13
N ASN A 162 -12.29 -6.78 8.25
CA ASN A 162 -13.63 -6.27 7.95
C ASN A 162 -14.73 -7.28 8.36
N PRO A 163 -14.81 -7.67 9.65
CA PRO A 163 -15.89 -8.53 10.11
C PRO A 163 -17.21 -7.75 10.03
N LYS A 164 -18.18 -8.32 9.31
CA LYS A 164 -19.57 -7.84 9.40
C LYS A 164 -20.26 -8.56 10.55
N GLN A 165 -20.79 -7.79 11.49
CA GLN A 165 -21.68 -8.30 12.52
C GLN A 165 -23.05 -8.54 11.88
N ILE A 166 -23.36 -9.79 11.57
CA ILE A 166 -24.68 -10.22 11.12
C ILE A 166 -25.41 -10.72 12.36
N CYS A 167 -26.44 -9.99 12.79
CA CYS A 167 -27.25 -10.36 13.95
C CYS A 167 -28.52 -11.07 13.45
N SER A 168 -28.80 -12.28 13.94
CA SER A 168 -30.07 -12.96 13.77
C SER A 168 -30.79 -12.97 15.12
N CYS A 169 -31.74 -12.04 15.28
CA CYS A 169 -32.92 -12.03 16.16
C CYS A 169 -32.79 -12.28 17.68
N ASP A 170 -31.70 -12.84 18.23
CA ASP A 170 -31.64 -13.27 19.64
C ASP A 170 -30.69 -12.42 20.51
N GLY A 171 -30.17 -11.29 20.00
CA GLY A 171 -29.29 -10.38 20.76
C GLY A 171 -27.90 -10.95 21.06
N LEU A 172 -27.54 -12.08 20.46
CA LEU A 172 -26.21 -12.66 20.45
C LEU A 172 -25.67 -12.64 19.02
N THR A 173 -24.39 -12.35 18.88
CA THR A 173 -23.73 -12.42 17.56
C THR A 173 -23.56 -13.86 17.13
N ILE A 174 -23.65 -14.14 15.82
CA ILE A 174 -23.38 -15.48 15.26
C ILE A 174 -21.97 -15.98 15.63
N TRP A 175 -21.05 -15.07 15.94
CA TRP A 175 -19.69 -15.37 16.38
C TRP A 175 -19.64 -15.86 17.84
N GLU A 176 -20.51 -15.36 18.72
CA GLU A 176 -20.65 -15.85 20.10
C GLU A 176 -21.35 -17.21 20.18
N GLU A 177 -22.16 -17.57 19.17
CA GLU A 177 -22.84 -18.87 19.12
C GLU A 177 -21.95 -20.05 18.68
N ARG A 178 -20.72 -19.82 18.18
CA ARG A 178 -19.83 -20.91 17.71
C ARG A 178 -19.50 -21.95 18.78
N GLY A 179 -19.58 -21.60 20.05
CA GLY A 179 -19.29 -22.48 21.19
C GLY A 179 -20.52 -23.09 21.87
N ARG A 180 -21.74 -22.77 21.41
CA ARG A 180 -22.99 -23.23 22.06
C ARG A 180 -23.78 -24.15 21.13
N PRO A 181 -24.26 -25.31 21.61
CA PRO A 181 -25.09 -26.19 20.81
C PRO A 181 -26.44 -25.53 20.48
N ILE A 182 -26.90 -25.72 19.24
CA ILE A 182 -28.14 -25.13 18.67
C ILE A 182 -29.39 -25.51 19.49
N ALA A 183 -29.37 -26.63 20.19
CA ALA A 183 -30.37 -27.02 21.18
C ALA A 183 -29.74 -27.91 22.27
N GLY A 184 -30.21 -27.79 23.52
CA GLY A 184 -29.74 -28.58 24.66
C GLY A 184 -29.70 -27.79 25.98
N GLU A 185 -29.40 -28.47 27.08
CA GLU A 185 -29.46 -27.91 28.45
C GLU A 185 -28.60 -26.66 28.67
N GLY A 186 -27.60 -26.40 27.83
CA GLY A 186 -26.70 -25.24 27.91
C GLY A 186 -27.34 -23.86 27.64
N ARG A 187 -28.63 -23.78 27.24
CA ARG A 187 -29.39 -22.52 27.08
C ARG A 187 -30.25 -22.16 28.30
N LYS A 188 -30.34 -23.00 29.34
CA LYS A 188 -31.27 -22.79 30.48
C LYS A 188 -30.72 -21.93 31.64
N GLY A 189 -29.58 -21.27 31.48
CA GLY A 189 -29.05 -20.34 32.49
C GLY A 189 -29.67 -18.95 32.35
N PRO A 190 -29.92 -18.21 33.46
CA PRO A 190 -30.50 -16.88 33.38
C PRO A 190 -29.57 -15.94 32.58
N ALA A 191 -30.20 -15.11 31.74
CA ALA A 191 -29.50 -14.13 30.91
C ALA A 191 -28.55 -13.29 31.77
N GLN A 192 -27.27 -13.23 31.39
CA GLN A 192 -26.35 -12.28 32.00
C GLN A 192 -26.86 -10.86 31.69
N PRO A 193 -26.87 -9.96 32.69
CA PRO A 193 -27.28 -8.58 32.44
C PRO A 193 -26.34 -7.94 31.41
N PRO A 194 -26.86 -7.03 30.57
CA PRO A 194 -26.05 -6.35 29.57
C PRO A 194 -24.90 -5.61 30.26
N ALA A 195 -23.68 -5.83 29.77
CA ALA A 195 -22.55 -4.99 30.15
C ALA A 195 -22.84 -3.58 29.65
N HIS A 196 -23.14 -2.66 30.58
CA HIS A 196 -23.40 -1.26 30.29
C HIS A 196 -22.14 -0.55 29.76
N LEU A 197 -22.38 0.30 28.75
CA LEU A 197 -21.69 1.55 28.32
C LEU A 197 -20.16 1.60 28.37
#